data_AF-K5ZES7-F1
#
_entry.id   AF-K5ZES7-F1
#
_cell.length_a   1.000
_cell.length_b   1.000
_cell.length_c   1.000
_cell.angle_alpha   90.00
_cell.angle_beta   90.00
_cell.angle_gamma   90.00
#
_symmetry.space_group_name_H-M   'P 1'
#
loop_
_entity.id
_entity.type
_entity.pdbx_description
1 polymer ?
#
loop_
_entity_poly.entity_id
_entity_poly.type
_entity_poly.pdbx_seq_one_letter_code
_entity_poly.pdbx_strand_id
1 'polypeptide(L)'
;MRALIVHAHPEPQSFNAALTIEAVAALQAAGHSVEVSDLYTQRFNPVAGRRDFQNIADPGIFHYQAEQLHAARGGGFAADLRREQERLLQADLLILQFPLWWGGVPAILKGWIDRVLAYGFAYVDGARFESGLFKGKHALLGVTTGGTAARFSAAGGYGEIDLVLRPIQHLA
;
A
#
# COMPACT_ATOMS: atom_id res chain seq x y z
N MET A 1 12.20 5.93 -14.70
CA MET A 1 11.26 6.21 -13.58
C MET A 1 11.72 5.48 -12.33
N ARG A 2 11.15 5.83 -11.18
CA ARG A 2 11.35 5.14 -9.91
C ARG A 2 10.12 4.30 -9.57
N ALA A 3 10.31 3.00 -9.35
CA ALA A 3 9.23 2.09 -8.96
C ALA A 3 9.40 1.67 -7.49
N LEU A 4 8.30 1.67 -6.73
CA LEU A 4 8.21 1.07 -5.41
C LEU A 4 7.31 -0.16 -5.50
N ILE A 5 7.85 -1.34 -5.18
CA ILE A 5 7.08 -2.58 -5.08
C ILE A 5 6.83 -2.88 -3.60
N VAL A 6 5.58 -2.84 -3.15
CA VAL A 6 5.19 -3.32 -1.82
C VAL A 6 4.82 -4.78 -1.94
N HIS A 7 5.66 -5.66 -1.38
CA HIS A 7 5.53 -7.11 -1.44
C HIS A 7 4.92 -7.64 -0.13
N ALA A 8 3.85 -8.42 -0.24
CA ALA A 8 3.14 -8.97 0.90
C ALA A 8 2.94 -10.49 0.79
N HIS A 9 4.01 -11.27 0.99
CA HIS A 9 3.93 -12.73 1.16
C HIS A 9 4.93 -13.25 2.20
N PRO A 10 4.57 -14.19 3.09
CA PRO A 10 5.47 -14.68 4.15
C PRO A 10 6.55 -15.66 3.66
N GLU A 11 6.27 -16.37 2.58
CA GLU A 11 7.16 -17.42 2.02
C GLU A 11 8.04 -16.87 0.89
N PRO A 12 9.39 -16.78 1.08
CA PRO A 12 10.32 -16.29 0.07
C PRO A 12 10.38 -17.11 -1.22
N GLN A 13 9.97 -18.39 -1.19
CA GLN A 13 9.91 -19.25 -2.38
C GLN A 13 8.53 -19.27 -3.05
N SER A 14 7.62 -18.39 -2.63
CA SER A 14 6.28 -18.33 -3.19
C SER A 14 6.25 -17.81 -4.62
N PHE A 15 5.17 -18.10 -5.33
CA PHE A 15 4.93 -17.51 -6.65
C PHE A 15 4.84 -15.98 -6.60
N ASN A 16 4.34 -15.39 -5.50
CA ASN A 16 4.36 -13.93 -5.32
C ASN A 16 5.78 -13.37 -5.20
N ALA A 17 6.68 -14.09 -4.54
CA ALA A 17 8.09 -13.72 -4.45
C ALA A 17 8.77 -13.83 -5.82
N ALA A 18 8.52 -14.91 -6.56
CA ALA A 18 8.99 -15.06 -7.94
C ALA A 18 8.50 -13.92 -8.84
N LEU A 19 7.22 -13.57 -8.80
CA LEU A 19 6.68 -12.43 -9.57
C LEU A 19 7.32 -11.10 -9.18
N THR A 20 7.64 -10.90 -7.90
CA THR A 20 8.34 -9.69 -7.44
C THR A 20 9.76 -9.63 -8.01
N ILE A 21 10.49 -10.75 -7.99
CA ILE A 21 11.84 -10.86 -8.54
C ILE A 21 11.83 -10.55 -10.03
N GLU A 22 10.90 -11.15 -10.78
CA GLU A 22 10.74 -10.91 -12.22
C GLU A 22 10.35 -9.46 -12.52
N ALA A 23 9.47 -8.85 -11.72
CA ALA A 23 9.10 -7.44 -11.88
C ALA A 23 10.31 -6.51 -11.65
N VAL A 24 11.15 -6.78 -10.64
CA VAL A 24 12.39 -6.04 -10.41
C VAL A 24 13.32 -6.16 -11.62
N ALA A 25 13.57 -7.38 -12.08
CA ALA A 25 14.47 -7.65 -13.21
C ALA A 25 13.98 -6.95 -14.50
N ALA A 26 12.69 -7.06 -14.81
CA ALA A 26 12.09 -6.45 -15.99
C ALA A 26 12.16 -4.91 -15.96
N LEU A 27 11.82 -4.29 -14.83
CA LEU A 27 11.90 -2.83 -14.68
C LEU A 27 13.33 -2.32 -14.75
N GLN A 28 14.29 -3.03 -14.15
CA GLN A 28 15.71 -2.68 -14.23
C GLN A 28 16.26 -2.83 -15.65
N ALA A 29 15.90 -3.89 -16.36
CA ALA A 29 16.26 -4.09 -17.77
C ALA A 29 15.70 -2.97 -18.68
N ALA A 30 14.54 -2.40 -18.32
CA ALA A 30 13.96 -1.24 -18.99
C ALA A 30 14.58 0.11 -18.56
N GLY A 31 15.64 0.11 -17.75
CA GLY A 31 16.34 1.32 -17.30
C GLY A 31 15.62 2.08 -16.19
N HIS A 32 14.80 1.42 -15.38
CA HIS A 32 14.13 2.01 -14.22
C HIS A 32 14.81 1.62 -12.91
N SER A 33 14.78 2.50 -11.91
CA SER A 33 15.23 2.16 -10.56
C SER A 33 14.08 1.56 -9.78
N VAL A 34 14.34 0.49 -9.02
CA VAL A 34 13.31 -0.24 -8.28
C VAL A 34 13.71 -0.37 -6.82
N GLU A 35 12.77 -0.10 -5.93
CA GLU A 35 12.87 -0.38 -4.51
C GLU A 35 11.77 -1.36 -4.09
N VAL A 36 12.11 -2.34 -3.25
CA VAL A 36 11.14 -3.34 -2.75
C VAL A 36 10.89 -3.11 -1.26
N SER A 37 9.62 -2.95 -0.88
CA SER A 37 9.16 -2.98 0.50
C SER A 37 8.55 -4.34 0.80
N ASP A 38 9.40 -5.28 1.21
CA ASP A 38 8.96 -6.59 1.68
C ASP A 38 8.46 -6.48 3.11
N LEU A 39 7.13 -6.47 3.27
CA LEU A 39 6.50 -6.24 4.56
C LEU A 39 6.79 -7.35 5.58
N TYR A 40 6.96 -8.59 5.13
CA TYR A 40 7.23 -9.72 6.02
C TYR A 40 8.69 -9.73 6.46
N THR A 41 9.63 -9.55 5.53
CA THR A 41 11.06 -9.45 5.85
C THR A 41 11.35 -8.25 6.77
N GLN A 42 10.69 -7.12 6.53
CA GLN A 42 10.80 -5.94 7.39
C GLN A 42 10.10 -6.09 8.75
N ARG A 43 9.31 -7.15 8.95
CA ARG A 43 8.43 -7.31 10.12
C ARG A 43 7.55 -6.08 10.34
N PHE A 44 6.98 -5.57 9.24
CA PHE A 44 6.13 -4.39 9.28
C PHE A 44 4.97 -4.62 10.25
N ASN A 45 4.76 -3.66 11.15
CA ASN A 45 3.70 -3.76 12.14
C ASN A 45 2.38 -3.23 11.53
N PRO A 46 1.35 -4.04 11.32
CA PRO A 46 0.17 -3.57 10.60
C PRO A 46 -0.86 -2.84 11.47
N VAL A 47 -0.67 -2.82 12.79
CA VAL A 47 -1.71 -2.31 13.70
C VAL A 47 -1.52 -0.80 13.88
N ALA A 48 -2.51 0.01 13.50
CA ALA A 48 -2.49 1.45 13.77
C ALA A 48 -2.50 1.74 15.28
N GLY A 49 -1.79 2.78 15.73
CA GLY A 49 -1.87 3.21 17.13
C GLY A 49 -0.91 4.34 17.51
N ARG A 50 -0.88 4.70 18.80
CA ARG A 50 -0.10 5.85 19.33
C ARG A 50 1.39 5.82 18.94
N ARG A 51 1.98 4.63 18.79
CA ARG A 51 3.38 4.45 18.37
C ARG A 51 3.71 4.99 16.98
N ASP A 52 2.69 5.27 16.17
CA ASP A 52 2.85 5.82 14.82
C ASP A 52 3.28 7.29 14.86
N PHE A 53 3.26 7.92 16.04
CA PHE A 53 3.52 9.34 16.23
C PHE A 53 4.56 9.57 17.33
N GLN A 54 5.53 10.44 17.06
CA GLN A 54 6.58 10.86 17.99
C GLN A 54 6.12 11.98 18.93
N ASN A 55 5.11 12.74 18.49
CA ASN A 55 4.41 13.76 19.26
C ASN A 55 2.90 13.57 19.07
N ILE A 56 2.12 14.09 20.01
CA ILE A 56 0.65 13.99 20.00
C ILE A 56 0.05 15.39 20.07
N ALA A 57 -1.02 15.60 19.30
CA ALA A 57 -1.76 16.86 19.24
C ALA A 57 -2.60 17.08 20.51
N ASP A 58 -3.28 16.04 20.99
CA ASP A 58 -4.09 16.08 22.21
C ASP A 58 -3.67 14.94 23.17
N PRO A 59 -3.05 15.25 24.32
CA PRO A 59 -2.69 14.24 25.31
C PRO A 59 -3.90 13.62 26.03
N GLY A 60 -5.06 14.30 26.05
CA GLY A 60 -6.27 13.86 26.73
C GLY A 60 -7.05 12.78 25.97
N ILE A 61 -7.10 12.85 24.64
CA ILE A 61 -7.86 11.93 23.79
C ILE A 61 -7.09 11.61 22.51
N PHE A 62 -6.91 10.32 22.23
CA PHE A 62 -6.29 9.89 20.98
C PHE A 62 -7.30 9.77 19.86
N HIS A 63 -7.15 10.60 18.84
CA HIS A 63 -7.92 10.52 17.61
C HIS A 63 -7.00 10.32 16.41
N TYR A 64 -6.93 9.09 15.90
CA TYR A 64 -5.89 8.66 14.95
C TYR A 64 -5.73 9.59 13.74
N GLN A 65 -6.84 9.97 13.10
CA GLN A 65 -6.81 10.86 11.93
C GLN A 65 -6.31 12.28 12.27
N ALA A 66 -6.60 12.78 13.47
CA ALA A 66 -6.12 14.11 13.90
C ALA A 66 -4.62 14.08 14.16
N GLU A 67 -4.14 12.99 14.77
CA GLU A 67 -2.71 12.75 14.98
C GLU A 67 -1.95 12.58 13.66
N GLN A 68 -2.53 11.88 12.67
CA GLN A 68 -1.98 11.81 11.32
C GLN A 68 -1.80 13.19 10.69
N LEU A 69 -2.81 14.07 10.78
CA LEU A 69 -2.71 15.44 10.26
C LEU A 69 -1.64 16.26 10.99
N HIS A 70 -1.57 16.14 12.32
CA HIS A 70 -0.55 16.82 13.13
C HIS A 70 0.85 16.36 12.72
N ALA A 71 1.07 15.04 12.63
CA ALA A 71 2.33 14.46 12.20
C ALA A 71 2.71 14.83 10.77
N ALA A 72 1.75 14.88 9.83
CA ALA A 72 1.99 15.30 8.45
C ALA A 72 2.45 16.77 8.35
N ARG A 73 1.96 17.65 9.21
CA ARG A 73 2.36 19.07 9.24
C ARG A 73 3.69 19.31 9.96
N GLY A 74 3.96 18.54 11.02
CA GLY A 74 5.08 18.76 11.95
C GLY A 74 6.24 17.77 11.83
N GLY A 75 6.18 16.80 10.92
CA GLY A 75 7.21 15.74 10.82
C GLY A 75 7.17 14.73 11.97
N GLY A 76 5.97 14.39 12.46
CA GLY A 76 5.77 13.59 13.67
C GLY A 76 5.63 12.07 13.47
N PHE A 77 5.66 11.54 12.25
CA PHE A 77 5.44 10.10 12.02
C PHE A 77 6.60 9.25 12.56
N ALA A 78 6.32 8.01 12.97
CA ALA A 78 7.32 7.02 13.33
C ALA A 78 8.29 6.73 12.15
N ALA A 79 9.51 6.29 12.47
CA ALA A 79 10.58 6.15 11.48
C ALA A 79 10.27 5.13 10.37
N ASP A 80 9.55 4.06 10.70
CA ASP A 80 9.07 3.09 9.71
C ASP A 80 8.08 3.73 8.73
N LEU A 81 7.13 4.53 9.22
CA LEU A 81 6.15 5.22 8.38
C LEU A 81 6.78 6.31 7.53
N ARG A 82 7.67 7.14 8.10
CA ARG A 82 8.40 8.15 7.31
C ARG A 82 9.18 7.53 6.17
N ARG A 83 9.89 6.43 6.42
CA ARG A 83 10.63 5.70 5.37
C ARG A 83 9.71 5.30 4.22
N GLU A 84 8.55 4.72 4.52
CA GLU A 84 7.61 4.27 3.48
C GLU A 84 6.96 5.46 2.74
N GLN A 85 6.64 6.54 3.45
CA GLN A 85 6.11 7.77 2.87
C GLN A 85 7.12 8.44 1.93
N GLU A 86 8.40 8.52 2.31
CA GLU A 86 9.48 9.06 1.48
C GLU A 86 9.66 8.26 0.20
N ARG A 87 9.65 6.92 0.30
CA ARG A 87 9.75 6.02 -0.86
C ARG A 87 8.56 6.18 -1.79
N LEU A 88 7.36 6.36 -1.25
CA LEU A 88 6.15 6.61 -2.05
C LEU A 88 6.19 7.98 -2.75
N LEU A 89 6.65 9.03 -2.07
CA LEU A 89 6.82 10.36 -2.67
C LEU A 89 7.82 10.33 -3.82
N GLN A 90 8.86 9.51 -3.69
CA GLN A 90 9.91 9.36 -4.69
C GLN A 90 9.52 8.45 -5.86
N ALA A 91 8.56 7.55 -5.69
CA ALA A 91 8.13 6.61 -6.72
C ALA A 91 7.19 7.27 -7.73
N ASP A 92 7.43 7.03 -9.01
CA ASP A 92 6.50 7.35 -10.10
C ASP A 92 5.47 6.21 -10.30
N LEU A 93 5.86 4.98 -9.94
CA LEU A 93 5.04 3.77 -10.04
C LEU A 93 5.01 3.04 -8.69
N LEU A 94 3.81 2.78 -8.17
CA LEU A 94 3.57 1.89 -7.03
C LEU A 94 3.04 0.54 -7.53
N ILE A 95 3.70 -0.56 -7.15
CA ILE A 95 3.19 -1.92 -7.40
C ILE A 95 2.86 -2.57 -6.07
N LEU A 96 1.62 -3.03 -5.90
CA LEU A 96 1.23 -3.84 -4.75
C LEU A 96 1.19 -5.31 -5.19
N GLN A 97 2.18 -6.12 -4.78
CA GLN A 97 2.24 -7.55 -5.08
C GLN A 97 1.73 -8.37 -3.90
N PHE A 98 0.61 -9.09 -4.07
CA PHE A 98 0.00 -9.85 -3.00
C PHE A 98 -0.90 -11.00 -3.46
N PRO A 99 -1.10 -12.03 -2.62
CA PRO A 99 -2.16 -13.00 -2.81
C PRO A 99 -3.52 -12.43 -2.35
N LEU A 100 -4.58 -12.69 -3.11
CA LEU A 100 -5.94 -12.35 -2.71
C LEU A 100 -6.38 -13.24 -1.54
N TRP A 101 -6.52 -12.64 -0.36
CA TRP A 101 -6.96 -13.33 0.86
C TRP A 101 -8.29 -12.76 1.32
N TRP A 102 -9.29 -13.62 1.49
CA TRP A 102 -10.64 -13.23 1.96
C TRP A 102 -11.27 -12.07 1.17
N GLY A 103 -11.05 -12.03 -0.15
CA GLY A 103 -11.61 -10.98 -1.01
C GLY A 103 -10.89 -9.64 -0.94
N GLY A 104 -9.67 -9.58 -0.40
CA GLY A 104 -8.89 -8.36 -0.36
C GLY A 104 -7.39 -8.59 -0.21
N VAL A 105 -6.69 -7.53 0.19
CA VAL A 105 -5.25 -7.57 0.51
C VAL A 105 -4.99 -8.36 1.81
N PRO A 106 -3.80 -8.97 1.97
CA PRO A 106 -3.34 -9.49 3.25
C PRO A 106 -3.40 -8.44 4.37
N ALA A 107 -3.67 -8.85 5.60
CA ALA A 107 -3.78 -7.94 6.75
C ALA A 107 -2.53 -7.06 6.93
N ILE A 108 -1.34 -7.58 6.64
CA ILE A 108 -0.10 -6.81 6.73
C ILE A 108 -0.05 -5.65 5.72
N LEU A 109 -0.58 -5.87 4.52
CA LEU A 109 -0.67 -4.86 3.47
C LEU A 109 -1.81 -3.87 3.76
N LYS A 110 -2.95 -4.33 4.31
CA LYS A 110 -4.00 -3.42 4.79
C LYS A 110 -3.48 -2.47 5.87
N GLY A 111 -2.68 -2.98 6.81
CA GLY A 111 -2.03 -2.15 7.82
C GLY A 111 -1.01 -1.17 7.26
N TRP A 112 -0.28 -1.56 6.21
CA TRP A 112 0.60 -0.64 5.48
C TRP A 112 -0.22 0.49 4.83
N ILE A 113 -1.34 0.16 4.17
CA ILE A 113 -2.27 1.15 3.62
C ILE A 113 -2.77 2.10 4.72
N ASP A 114 -3.27 1.57 5.83
CA ASP A 114 -3.88 2.36 6.91
C ASP A 114 -2.89 3.31 7.61
N ARG A 115 -1.63 2.86 7.79
CA ARG A 115 -0.61 3.63 8.51
C ARG A 115 0.20 4.56 7.60
N VAL A 116 0.51 4.14 6.37
CA VAL A 116 1.38 4.92 5.44
C VAL A 116 0.56 5.92 4.64
N LEU A 117 -0.62 5.54 4.14
CA LEU A 117 -1.51 6.44 3.38
C LEU A 117 -2.33 7.34 4.33
N ALA A 118 -1.62 8.06 5.18
CA ALA A 118 -2.17 8.84 6.28
C ALA A 118 -2.93 10.10 5.81
N TYR A 119 -3.91 10.53 6.60
CA TYR A 119 -4.58 11.80 6.41
C TYR A 119 -3.61 12.98 6.55
N GLY A 120 -3.67 13.93 5.61
CA GLY A 120 -2.72 15.03 5.48
C GLY A 120 -1.45 14.68 4.70
N PHE A 121 -1.24 13.40 4.33
CA PHE A 121 -0.15 12.94 3.48
C PHE A 121 -0.66 12.37 2.14
N ALA A 122 -1.51 11.35 2.18
CA ALA A 122 -2.02 10.69 0.98
C ALA A 122 -3.35 11.28 0.49
N TYR A 123 -4.17 11.77 1.42
CA TYR A 123 -5.43 12.44 1.13
C TYR A 123 -5.74 13.50 2.19
N VAL A 124 -6.52 14.51 1.80
CA VAL A 124 -7.02 15.55 2.71
C VAL A 124 -8.40 16.03 2.22
N ASP A 125 -9.16 16.71 3.06
CA ASP A 125 -10.42 17.29 2.61
C ASP A 125 -10.21 18.26 1.43
N GLY A 126 -11.04 18.12 0.39
CA GLY A 126 -10.91 18.83 -0.88
C GLY A 126 -9.93 18.21 -1.89
N ALA A 127 -9.06 17.28 -1.48
CA ALA A 127 -8.09 16.61 -2.35
C ALA A 127 -8.24 15.09 -2.27
N ARG A 128 -9.11 14.55 -3.13
CA ARG A 128 -9.58 13.16 -3.16
C ARG A 128 -9.82 12.70 -4.59
N PHE A 129 -9.59 11.43 -4.90
CA PHE A 129 -9.74 10.85 -6.23
C PHE A 129 -8.99 11.66 -7.30
N GLU A 130 -9.70 12.21 -8.29
CA GLU A 130 -9.15 13.05 -9.37
C GLU A 130 -8.43 14.32 -8.85
N SER A 131 -8.80 14.83 -7.67
CA SER A 131 -8.12 15.96 -7.02
C SER A 131 -7.06 15.54 -6.00
N GLY A 132 -6.76 14.23 -5.89
CA GLY A 132 -5.87 13.64 -4.90
C GLY A 132 -4.43 14.16 -4.95
N LEU A 133 -3.64 13.80 -3.94
CA LEU A 133 -2.29 14.36 -3.72
C LEU A 133 -1.19 13.69 -4.56
N PHE A 134 -1.47 12.52 -5.14
CA PHE A 134 -0.51 11.73 -5.92
C PHE A 134 -0.67 11.86 -7.44
N LYS A 135 -1.04 13.06 -7.93
CA LYS A 135 -1.20 13.31 -9.37
C LYS A 135 0.08 12.99 -10.14
N GLY A 136 -0.07 12.34 -11.29
CA GLY A 136 1.04 11.95 -12.16
C GLY A 136 1.79 10.69 -11.71
N LYS A 137 1.43 10.10 -10.57
CA LYS A 137 1.91 8.77 -10.16
C LYS A 137 0.97 7.69 -10.66
N HIS A 138 1.51 6.52 -10.97
CA HIS A 138 0.76 5.35 -11.41
C HIS A 138 0.78 4.26 -10.35
N ALA A 139 -0.26 3.42 -10.30
CA ALA A 139 -0.33 2.26 -9.43
C ALA A 139 -0.75 1.00 -10.21
N LEU A 140 -0.23 -0.15 -9.81
CA LEU A 140 -0.56 -1.47 -10.36
C LEU A 140 -0.80 -2.47 -9.22
N LEU A 141 -1.83 -3.31 -9.36
CA LEU A 141 -2.08 -4.43 -8.47
C LEU A 141 -1.57 -5.72 -9.11
N GLY A 142 -0.52 -6.31 -8.53
CA GLY A 142 -0.03 -7.65 -8.85
C GLY A 142 -0.72 -8.68 -7.97
N VAL A 143 -1.82 -9.25 -8.45
CA VAL A 143 -2.69 -10.12 -7.64
C VAL A 143 -2.60 -11.58 -8.08
N THR A 144 -2.29 -12.48 -7.16
CA THR A 144 -2.46 -13.93 -7.38
C THR A 144 -3.70 -14.43 -6.67
N THR A 145 -4.42 -15.37 -7.25
CA THR A 145 -5.61 -15.97 -6.63
C THR A 145 -5.65 -17.48 -6.89
N GLY A 146 -6.22 -18.23 -5.96
CA GLY A 146 -6.54 -19.65 -6.18
C GLY A 146 -7.82 -19.87 -6.99
N GLY A 147 -8.63 -18.82 -7.18
CA GLY A 147 -9.83 -18.89 -8.02
C GLY A 147 -9.51 -18.82 -9.50
N THR A 148 -10.22 -19.60 -10.32
CA THR A 148 -10.11 -19.52 -11.78
C THR A 148 -10.85 -18.30 -12.31
N ALA A 149 -10.54 -17.87 -13.54
CA ALA A 149 -11.27 -16.80 -14.23
C ALA A 149 -12.79 -17.04 -14.25
N ALA A 150 -13.23 -18.29 -14.44
CA ALA A 150 -14.66 -18.64 -14.43
C ALA A 150 -15.34 -18.36 -13.08
N ARG A 151 -14.63 -18.55 -11.95
CA ARG A 151 -15.15 -18.24 -10.61
C ARG A 151 -15.30 -16.75 -10.36
N PHE A 152 -14.49 -15.92 -11.04
CA PHE A 152 -14.56 -14.45 -11.00
C PHE A 152 -15.35 -13.85 -12.17
N SER A 153 -16.27 -14.60 -12.77
CA SER A 153 -17.20 -14.07 -13.77
C SER A 153 -18.46 -13.52 -13.09
N ALA A 154 -19.29 -12.79 -13.85
CA ALA A 154 -20.59 -12.30 -13.36
C ALA A 154 -21.53 -13.43 -12.86
N ALA A 155 -21.39 -14.65 -13.39
CA ALA A 155 -22.14 -15.83 -12.95
C ALA A 155 -21.37 -16.69 -11.92
N GLY A 156 -20.13 -16.34 -11.64
CA GLY A 156 -19.24 -17.09 -10.76
C GLY A 156 -19.49 -16.79 -9.29
N GLY A 157 -19.25 -17.78 -8.42
CA GLY A 157 -19.53 -17.66 -6.98
C GLY A 157 -18.67 -16.63 -6.23
N TYR A 158 -17.60 -16.10 -6.84
CA TYR A 158 -16.79 -15.02 -6.24
C TYR A 158 -17.18 -13.63 -6.74
N GLY A 159 -17.99 -13.54 -7.79
CA GLY A 159 -18.30 -12.28 -8.48
C GLY A 159 -17.12 -11.74 -9.29
N GLU A 160 -17.37 -10.69 -10.06
CA GLU A 160 -16.38 -10.10 -10.96
C GLU A 160 -15.16 -9.56 -10.20
N ILE A 161 -13.95 -9.88 -10.67
CA ILE A 161 -12.70 -9.52 -9.98
C ILE A 161 -12.57 -8.01 -9.76
N ASP A 162 -13.08 -7.20 -10.69
CA ASP A 162 -13.05 -5.73 -10.57
C ASP A 162 -13.89 -5.25 -9.39
N LEU A 163 -15.01 -5.91 -9.07
CA LEU A 163 -15.81 -5.59 -7.89
C LEU A 163 -15.06 -5.93 -6.60
N VAL A 164 -14.34 -7.06 -6.60
CA VAL A 164 -13.52 -7.51 -5.47
C VAL A 164 -12.36 -6.54 -5.22
N LEU A 165 -11.72 -6.04 -6.28
CA LEU A 165 -10.55 -5.15 -6.18
C LEU A 165 -10.91 -3.67 -6.08
N ARG A 166 -12.15 -3.28 -6.37
CA ARG A 166 -12.60 -1.87 -6.36
C ARG A 166 -12.21 -1.09 -5.10
N PRO A 167 -12.34 -1.63 -3.87
CA PRO A 167 -11.98 -0.90 -2.65
C PRO A 167 -10.49 -0.54 -2.56
N ILE A 168 -9.61 -1.25 -3.27
CA ILE A 168 -8.16 -1.00 -3.30
C ILE A 168 -7.78 -0.13 -4.51
N GLN A 169 -8.53 -0.22 -5.61
CA GLN A 169 -8.31 0.60 -6.80
C GLN A 169 -8.74 2.06 -6.61
N HIS A 170 -9.74 2.30 -5.77
CA HIS A 170 -10.34 3.64 -5.56
C HIS A 170 -10.06 4.13 -4.13
N LEU A 171 -8.79 4.21 -3.75
CA LEU A 171 -8.35 4.73 -2.46
C LEU A 171 -8.31 6.27 -2.50
N ALA A 172 -9.25 6.87 -1.75
CA ALA A 172 -9.35 8.27 -1.32
C ALA A 172 -9.27 9.39 -2.37
#